data_AF-A0A2H3D021-F1
#
_entry.id   AF-A0A2H3D021-F1
#
_cell.length_a   1.000
_cell.length_b   1.000
_cell.length_c   1.000
_cell.angle_alpha   90.00
_cell.angle_beta   90.00
_cell.angle_gamma   90.00
#
_symmetry.space_group_name_H-M   'P 1'
#
loop_
_entity.id
_entity.type
_entity.pdbx_description
1 polymer ?
#
loop_
_entity_poly.entity_id
_entity_poly.type
_entity_poly.pdbx_seq_one_letter_code
_entity_poly.pdbx_strand_id
1 'polypeptide(L)' 'VCTVCKNVEIEHRKKTRHNICLNHNTLHNLVNGGRSMTDFNAMKSWLTKAEEKTVVEYAAELGEQGFPLTHQ' A
#
# COMPACT_ATOMS: atom_id res chain seq x y z
N VAL A 1 6.74 -19.29 -17.60
CA VAL A 1 5.86 -18.99 -16.44
C VAL A 1 6.58 -19.42 -15.16
N CYS A 2 6.72 -18.54 -14.16
CA CYS A 2 7.44 -18.86 -12.92
C CYS A 2 6.64 -19.82 -12.04
N THR A 3 7.21 -21.00 -11.74
CA THR A 3 6.58 -22.04 -10.90
C THR A 3 6.33 -21.56 -9.48
N VAL A 4 7.28 -20.80 -8.92
CA VAL A 4 7.16 -20.25 -7.56
C VAL A 4 5.97 -19.31 -7.45
N CYS A 5 5.82 -18.37 -8.40
CA CYS A 5 4.67 -17.45 -8.43
C CYS A 5 3.34 -18.21 -8.44
N LYS A 6 3.19 -19.21 -9.32
CA LYS A 6 1.97 -20.03 -9.40
C LYS A 6 1.65 -20.74 -8.08
N ASN A 7 2.64 -21.34 -7.44
CA ASN A 7 2.44 -22.04 -6.19
C ASN A 7 1.96 -21.08 -5.09
N VAL A 8 2.58 -19.90 -5.00
CA VAL A 8 2.19 -18.87 -4.03
C VAL A 8 0.77 -18.34 -4.30
N GLU A 9 0.42 -18.09 -5.57
CA GLU A 9 -0.93 -17.66 -5.96
C GLU A 9 -2.00 -18.69 -5.58
N ILE A 10 -1.74 -19.98 -5.84
CA ILE A 10 -2.64 -21.09 -5.48
C ILE A 10 -2.83 -21.16 -3.97
N GLU A 11 -1.75 -21.11 -3.20
CA GLU A 11 -1.81 -21.15 -1.73
C GLU A 11 -2.51 -19.92 -1.15
N HIS A 12 -2.26 -18.73 -1.71
CA HIS A 12 -2.98 -17.51 -1.33
C HIS A 12 -4.48 -17.66 -1.58
N ARG A 13 -4.87 -18.14 -2.76
CA ARG A 13 -6.27 -18.38 -3.11
C ARG A 13 -6.92 -19.38 -2.16
N LYS A 14 -6.24 -20.47 -1.79
CA LYS A 14 -6.78 -21.45 -0.83
C LYS A 14 -7.08 -20.82 0.52
N LYS A 15 -6.22 -19.91 0.99
CA LYS A 15 -6.34 -19.27 2.30
C LYS A 15 -7.36 -18.14 2.33
N THR A 16 -7.32 -17.25 1.33
CA THR A 16 -8.10 -15.99 1.35
C THR A 16 -9.33 -16.05 0.46
N ARG A 17 -9.43 -17.05 -0.44
CA ARG A 17 -10.36 -17.10 -1.58
C ARG A 17 -10.19 -15.98 -2.62
N HIS A 18 -9.13 -15.18 -2.50
CA HIS A 18 -8.84 -14.11 -3.45
C HIS A 18 -7.74 -14.54 -4.44
N ASN A 19 -7.98 -14.27 -5.72
CA ASN A 19 -7.00 -14.46 -6.76
C ASN A 19 -6.05 -13.25 -6.82
N ILE A 20 -4.77 -13.53 -6.84
CA ILE A 20 -3.71 -12.55 -7.08
C ILE A 20 -2.89 -13.00 -8.28
N CYS A 21 -2.25 -12.04 -8.96
CA CYS A 21 -1.33 -12.29 -10.05
C CYS A 21 0.03 -11.70 -9.68
N LEU A 22 1.04 -12.56 -9.55
CA LEU A 22 2.40 -12.19 -9.21
C LEU A 22 3.22 -12.06 -10.48
N ASN A 23 3.83 -10.90 -10.68
CA ASN A 23 4.77 -10.70 -11.77
C ASN A 23 6.15 -11.25 -11.40
N HIS A 24 6.61 -12.25 -12.14
CA HIS A 24 7.91 -12.86 -11.94
C HIS A 24 9.09 -11.88 -12.04
N ASN A 25 8.99 -10.84 -12.88
CA ASN A 25 10.04 -9.84 -13.05
C ASN A 25 10.14 -8.97 -11.81
N THR A 26 9.00 -8.63 -11.20
CA THR A 26 8.98 -7.90 -9.93
C THR A 26 9.68 -8.69 -8.84
N LEU A 27 9.39 -9.99 -8.73
CA LEU A 27 10.06 -10.85 -7.75
C LEU A 27 11.57 -10.95 -8.01
N HIS A 28 11.96 -11.19 -9.27
CA HIS A 28 13.36 -11.30 -9.67
C HIS A 28 14.13 -10.00 -9.41
N ASN A 29 13.55 -8.85 -9.74
CA ASN A 29 14.15 -7.54 -9.49
C ASN A 29 14.35 -7.31 -7.99
N LEU A 30 13.35 -7.62 -7.15
CA LEU A 30 13.46 -7.49 -5.70
C LEU A 30 14.58 -8.38 -5.12
N VAL A 31 14.71 -9.62 -5.58
CA VAL A 31 15.79 -10.54 -5.14
C VAL A 31 17.17 -10.01 -5.52
N ASN A 32 17.28 -9.33 -6.67
CA ASN A 32 18.54 -8.74 -7.14
C ASN A 32 18.83 -7.35 -6.55
N GLY A 33 18.20 -6.99 -5.43
CA GLY A 33 18.42 -5.71 -4.74
C GLY A 33 17.62 -4.54 -5.30
N GLY A 34 16.63 -4.80 -6.16
CA GLY A 34 15.64 -3.83 -6.56
C GLY A 34 14.82 -3.35 -5.36
N ARG A 35 14.37 -2.09 -5.41
CA ARG A 35 13.59 -1.46 -4.34
C ARG A 35 12.09 -1.69 -4.54
N SER A 36 11.35 -1.90 -3.45
CA SER A 36 9.89 -1.95 -3.52
C SER A 36 9.30 -0.57 -3.81
N MET A 37 8.12 -0.54 -4.44
CA MET A 37 7.41 0.73 -4.67
C MET A 37 7.09 1.43 -3.35
N THR A 38 6.79 0.68 -2.30
CA THR A 38 6.52 1.20 -0.96
C THR A 38 7.75 1.91 -0.39
N ASP A 39 8.94 1.30 -0.48
CA ASP A 39 10.17 1.92 0.01
C ASP A 39 10.54 3.17 -0.81
N PHE A 40 10.34 3.10 -2.14
CA PHE A 40 10.57 4.24 -3.02
C PHE A 40 9.61 5.40 -2.71
N ASN A 41 8.34 5.12 -2.44
CA ASN A 41 7.34 6.12 -2.08
C ASN A 41 7.58 6.67 -0.67
N ALA A 42 8.04 5.84 0.28
CA ALA A 42 8.40 6.29 1.63
C ALA A 42 9.52 7.35 1.58
N MET A 43 10.50 7.20 0.69
CA MET A 43 11.53 8.21 0.47
C MET A 43 11.02 9.52 -0.13
N LYS A 44 9.89 9.48 -0.84
CA LYS A 44 9.25 10.66 -1.43
C LYS A 44 8.13 11.23 -0.57
N SER A 45 7.90 10.65 0.61
CA SER A 45 6.84 11.09 1.49
C SER A 45 7.05 12.54 1.89
N TRP A 46 5.99 13.34 1.77
CA TRP A 46 6.00 14.74 2.21
C TRP A 46 5.92 14.88 3.73
N LEU A 47 5.37 13.86 4.39
CA LEU A 47 5.14 13.84 5.83
C LEU A 47 5.93 12.68 6.45
N THR A 48 6.45 12.91 7.64
CA THR A 48 6.90 11.86 8.54
C THR A 48 5.70 11.02 8.98
N LYS A 49 5.95 9.82 9.51
CA LYS A 49 4.87 8.96 10.03
C LYS A 49 4.09 9.59 11.18
N ALA A 50 4.75 10.45 11.97
CA ALA A 50 4.08 11.21 13.02
C ALA A 50 3.15 12.29 12.43
N GLU A 51 3.63 13.06 11.46
CA GLU A 51 2.83 14.10 10.80
C GLU A 51 1.66 13.52 10.00
N GLU A 52 1.89 12.44 9.25
CA GLU A 52 0.83 11.72 8.53
C GLU A 52 -0.30 11.32 9.49
N LYS A 53 0.05 10.80 10.68
CA LYS A 53 -0.91 10.43 11.70
C LYS A 53 -1.71 11.64 12.20
N THR A 54 -1.03 12.73 12.57
CA THR A 54 -1.68 13.95 13.04
C THR A 54 -2.65 14.53 12.00
N VAL A 55 -2.26 14.55 10.72
CA VAL A 55 -3.11 15.07 9.64
C VAL A 55 -4.35 14.21 9.44
N VAL A 56 -4.21 12.88 9.50
CA VAL A 56 -5.35 11.95 9.38
C VAL A 56 -6.30 12.07 10.56
N GLU A 57 -5.78 12.15 11.79
CA GLU A 57 -6.59 12.35 13.00
C GLU A 57 -7.37 13.68 12.94
N TYR A 58 -6.69 14.77 12.59
CA TYR A 58 -7.33 16.07 12.44
C TYR A 58 -8.39 16.09 11.33
N ALA A 59 -8.12 15.46 10.18
CA ALA A 59 -9.10 15.37 9.10
C ALA A 59 -10.35 14.57 9.51
N ALA A 60 -10.18 13.52 10.31
CA ALA A 60 -11.30 12.76 10.86
C ALA A 60 -12.11 13.59 11.87
N GLU A 61 -11.44 14.31 12.77
CA GLU A 61 -12.08 15.23 13.72
C GLU A 61 -12.91 16.30 13.00
N LEU A 62 -12.36 16.92 11.94
CA LEU A 62 -13.08 17.89 11.13
C LEU A 62 -14.32 17.29 10.43
N GLY A 63 -14.22 16.04 9.99
CA GLY A 63 -15.33 15.31 9.38
C GLY A 63 -16.48 15.07 10.38
N GLU A 64 -16.15 14.65 11.60
CA GLU A 64 -17.12 14.43 12.69
C GLU A 64 -17.75 15.74 13.18
N GLN A 65 -16.98 16.84 13.20
CA GLN A 65 -17.50 18.15 13.59
C GLN A 65 -18.55 18.70 12.60
N GLY A 66 -18.66 18.12 11.40
CA GLY A 66 -19.73 18.44 10.45
C GLY A 66 -19.73 19.89 10.00
N PHE A 67 -18.56 20.52 9.88
CA PHE A 67 -18.46 21.92 9.46
C PHE A 67 -19.19 22.10 8.12
N PRO A 68 -20.20 22.99 8.05
CA PRO A 68 -20.79 23.31 6.77
C PRO A 68 -19.69 23.97 5.93
N LEU A 69 -19.42 23.41 4.75
CA LEU A 69 -18.58 24.02 3.71
C LEU A 69 -19.28 25.26 3.09
N THR A 70 -19.86 26.11 3.94
CA THR A 70 -20.50 27.35 3.53
C THR A 70 -19.50 28.48 3.72
N HIS A 71 -18.84 28.85 2.63
CA HIS A 71 -18.20 30.15 2.49
C HIS A 71 -19.31 31.20 2.34
N GLN A 72 -19.43 32.13 3.29
CA GLN A 72 -20.15 33.39 3.09
C GLN A 72 -19.17 34.48 2.69
#